data_AF-A0A1F9AVQ5-F1
#
_entry.id   AF-A0A1F9AVQ5-F1
#
_cell.length_a   1.000
_cell.length_b   1.000
_cell.length_c   1.000
_cell.angle_alpha   90.00
_cell.angle_beta   90.00
_cell.angle_gamma   90.00
#
_symmetry.space_group_name_H-M   'P 1'
#
loop_
_entity.id
_entity.type
_entity.pdbx_description
1 polymer ?
#
loop_
_entity_poly.entity_id
_entity_poly.type
_entity_poly.pdbx_seq_one_letter_code
_entity_poly.pdbx_strand_id
1 'polypeptide(L)' 'MGKLKAIVILILLGLVCIFALQNVATVDTHFLFWKMSMPLVLLMFLLLGVGILIGLVIGRIVTRRKK' A
#
# COMPACT_ATOMS: atom_id res chain seq x y z
N MET A 1 -21.05 16.16 6.96
CA MET A 1 -19.63 16.46 6.69
C MET A 1 -19.47 17.95 6.45
N GLY A 2 -18.55 18.64 7.13
CA GLY A 2 -18.30 20.06 6.83
C GLY A 2 -17.76 20.22 5.41
N LYS A 3 -18.15 21.28 4.70
CA LYS A 3 -17.74 21.56 3.30
C LYS A 3 -16.22 21.46 3.12
N LEU A 4 -15.45 21.96 4.10
CA LEU A 4 -13.99 21.87 4.11
C LEU A 4 -13.48 20.42 4.15
N LYS A 5 -14.07 19.56 4.99
CA LYS A 5 -13.69 18.14 5.07
C LYS A 5 -13.93 17.42 3.74
N ALA A 6 -15.03 17.73 3.06
CA ALA A 6 -15.34 17.14 1.76
C ALA A 6 -14.33 17.58 0.68
N ILE A 7 -13.98 18.87 0.66
CA ILE A 7 -12.96 19.42 -0.27
C ILE A 7 -11.60 18.76 -0.03
N VAL A 8 -11.17 18.65 1.24
CA VAL A 8 -9.89 18.01 1.59
C VAL A 8 -9.87 16.54 1.15
N ILE A 9 -10.97 15.80 1.37
CA ILE A 9 -11.06 14.40 0.93
C ILE A 9 -10.96 14.29 -0.60
N LEU A 10 -11.65 15.17 -1.34
CA LEU A 10 -11.57 15.18 -2.81
C LEU A 10 -10.16 15.48 -3.31
N ILE A 11 -9.47 16.45 -2.70
CA ILE A 11 -8.08 16.78 -3.05
C ILE A 11 -7.17 15.57 -2.79
N LEU A 12 -7.28 14.95 -1.61
CA LEU A 12 -6.49 13.77 -1.27
C LEU A 12 -6.75 12.62 -2.23
N LEU A 13 -8.01 12.36 -2.59
CA LEU A 13 -8.37 11.33 -3.54
C LEU A 13 -7.75 11.61 -4.93
N GLY A 14 -7.83 12.86 -5.40
CA GLY A 14 -7.21 13.28 -6.66
C GLY A 14 -5.69 13.08 -6.65
N LEU A 15 -5.02 13.46 -5.55
CA LEU A 15 -3.58 13.26 -5.38
C LEU A 15 -3.19 11.78 -5.42
N VAL A 16 -3.96 10.91 -4.77
CA VAL A 16 -3.74 9.45 -4.81
C VAL A 16 -3.88 8.93 -6.24
N CYS A 17 -4.87 9.39 -7.00
CA CYS A 17 -5.03 9.00 -8.40
C CYS A 17 -3.86 9.46 -9.27
N ILE A 18 -3.42 10.72 -9.13
CA ILE A 18 -2.27 11.27 -9.87
C ILE A 18 -1.01 10.48 -9.53
N PHE A 19 -0.73 10.27 -8.23
CA PHE A 19 0.39 9.46 -7.77
C PHE A 19 0.35 8.06 -8.38
N ALA A 20 -0.82 7.41 -8.36
CA ALA A 20 -0.96 6.07 -8.91
C ALA A 20 -0.65 6.03 -10.41
N LEU A 21 -1.26 6.94 -11.19
CA LEU A 21 -1.07 7.04 -12.64
C LEU A 21 0.39 7.35 -13.02
N GLN A 22 1.05 8.26 -12.30
CA GLN A 22 2.46 8.57 -12.51
C GLN A 22 3.38 7.38 -12.23
N ASN A 23 2.99 6.49 -11.33
CA ASN A 23 3.76 5.31 -10.93
C ASN A 23 3.27 4.01 -11.61
N VAL A 24 2.55 4.12 -12.74
CA VAL A 24 2.15 2.98 -13.59
C VAL A 24 3.33 2.39 -14.39
N ALA A 25 4.52 3.00 -14.31
CA ALA A 25 5.73 2.46 -14.93
C ALA A 25 5.94 0.98 -14.55
N THR A 26 5.96 0.12 -15.56
CA THR A 26 6.24 -1.31 -15.40
C THR A 26 7.72 -1.50 -15.11
N VAL A 27 8.01 -2.18 -14.00
CA VAL A 27 9.37 -2.47 -13.56
C VAL A 27 9.56 -3.98 -13.51
N ASP A 28 10.66 -4.43 -14.10
CA ASP A 28 11.10 -5.81 -13.99
C ASP A 28 11.64 -6.05 -12.58
N THR A 29 10.99 -6.95 -11.85
CA THR A 29 11.36 -7.34 -10.49
C THR A 29 11.79 -8.80 -10.47
N HIS A 30 12.93 -9.04 -9.85
CA HIS A 30 13.41 -10.37 -9.50
C HIS A 30 13.15 -10.61 -8.03
N PHE A 31 12.17 -11.46 -7.71
CA PHE A 31 11.85 -11.87 -6.35
C PHE A 31 12.34 -13.29 -6.11
N LEU A 32 13.42 -13.44 -5.32
CA LEU A 32 14.11 -14.72 -5.11
C LEU A 32 14.46 -15.38 -6.46
N PHE A 33 13.72 -16.41 -6.88
CA PHE A 33 13.93 -17.13 -8.14
C PHE A 33 12.90 -16.77 -9.22
N TRP A 34 11.96 -15.86 -8.93
CA TRP A 34 10.90 -15.47 -9.85
C TRP A 34 11.23 -14.14 -10.51
N LYS A 35 11.07 -14.08 -11.84
CA LYS A 35 11.09 -12.84 -12.61
C LYS A 35 9.67 -12.47 -12.96
N MET A 36 9.26 -11.25 -12.63
CA MET A 36 7.93 -10.74 -12.89
C MET A 36 7.99 -9.26 -13.28
N SER A 37 7.12 -8.83 -14.18
CA SER A 37 7.02 -7.43 -14.61
C SER A 37 5.65 -6.91 -14.20
N MET A 38 5.63 -5.86 -13.38
CA MET A 38 4.38 -5.27 -12.89
C MET A 38 4.54 -3.75 -12.70
N PRO A 39 3.43 -2.99 -12.69
CA PRO A 39 3.47 -1.57 -12.36
C PRO A 39 4.04 -1.35 -10.95
N LEU A 40 4.96 -0.40 -10.80
CA LEU A 40 5.60 -0.10 -9.52
C LEU A 40 4.58 0.27 -8.42
N VAL A 41 3.53 1.01 -8.79
CA VAL A 41 2.42 1.33 -7.88
C VAL A 41 1.76 0.07 -7.29
N LEU A 42 1.55 -0.97 -8.10
CA LEU A 42 0.94 -2.22 -7.65
C LEU A 42 1.85 -2.95 -6.67
N LEU A 43 3.15 -2.99 -6.97
CA LEU A 43 4.16 -3.57 -6.08
C LEU A 43 4.18 -2.84 -4.72
N MET A 44 4.16 -1.50 -4.72
CA MET A 44 4.14 -0.69 -3.49
C MET A 44 2.91 -1.00 -2.63
N PHE A 45 1.71 -1.05 -3.20
CA PHE A 45 0.49 -1.37 -2.46
C PHE A 45 0.49 -2.81 -1.93
N LEU A 46 1.01 -3.76 -2.72
CA LEU A 46 1.11 -5.16 -2.30
C LEU A 46 2.07 -5.32 -1.11
N LEU A 47 3.25 -4.70 -1.17
CA LEU A 47 4.22 -4.71 -0.07
C LEU A 47 3.66 -4.05 1.19
N LEU A 48 2.97 -2.91 1.05
CA LEU A 48 2.29 -2.25 2.17
C LEU A 48 1.26 -3.19 2.82
N GLY A 49 0.40 -3.82 2.01
CA GLY A 49 -0.61 -4.75 2.49
C GLY A 49 0.00 -5.94 3.24
N VAL A 50 1.05 -6.55 2.67
CA VAL A 50 1.80 -7.65 3.30
C VAL A 50 2.41 -7.19 4.63
N GLY A 51 3.04 -6.03 4.68
CA GLY A 51 3.61 -5.46 5.90
C GLY A 51 2.58 -5.24 7.01
N ILE A 52 1.41 -4.68 6.66
CA ILE A 52 0.30 -4.49 7.61
C ILE A 52 -0.19 -5.85 8.13
N LEU A 53 -0.41 -6.83 7.25
CA LEU A 53 -0.86 -8.17 7.64
C LEU A 53 0.15 -8.85 8.59
N ILE A 54 1.44 -8.80 8.26
CA ILE A 54 2.51 -9.31 9.13
C ILE A 54 2.47 -8.61 10.49
N GLY A 55 2.39 -7.28 10.51
CA GLY A 55 2.32 -6.49 11.74
C GLY A 55 1.11 -6.86 12.61
N LEU A 56 -0.07 -7.05 12.01
CA LEU A 56 -1.28 -7.47 12.71
C LEU A 56 -1.13 -8.89 13.30
N VAL A 57 -0.57 -9.83 12.54
CA VAL A 57 -0.34 -11.21 12.99
C VAL A 57 0.66 -11.24 14.14
N ILE A 58 1.83 -10.61 13.98
CA ILE A 58 2.86 -10.54 15.02
C ILE A 58 2.31 -9.84 16.27
N GLY A 59 1.63 -8.70 16.11
CA GLY A 59 1.03 -7.96 17.22
C GLY A 59 0.05 -8.82 18.04
N ARG A 60 -0.76 -9.64 17.36
CA ARG A 60 -1.66 -10.60 18.05
C ARG A 60 -0.90 -11.71 18.77
N ILE A 61 0.15 -12.27 18.17
CA ILE A 61 0.97 -13.33 18.80
C ILE A 61 1.68 -12.78 20.04
N VAL A 62 2.32 -11.62 19.94
CA VAL A 62 3.06 -10.99 21.04
C VAL A 62 2.12 -10.59 22.17
N THR A 63 0.96 -10.00 21.87
CA THR A 63 -0.03 -9.63 22.88
C THR A 63 -0.61 -10.86 23.59
N ARG A 64 -0.80 -11.98 22.88
CA ARG A 64 -1.25 -13.25 23.49
C ARG A 64 -0.23 -13.87 24.45
N ARG A 65 1.08 -13.62 24.29
CA ARG A 65 2.12 -14.14 25.21
C ARG A 65 2.28 -13.31 26.49
N LYS A 66 1.80 -12.07 26.53
CA LYS A 66 1.86 -11.20 27.71
C LYS A 66 0.67 -11.36 28.67
N LYS A 67 -0.31 -12.21 28.32
CA LYS A 67 -1.47 -12.54 29.13
C LYS A 67 -1.37 -14.00 29.54
#